data_AF-A0A0B7FIB8-F1
#
_entry.id   AF-A0A0B7FIB8-F1
#
_cell.length_a   1.000
_cell.length_b   1.000
_cell.length_c   1.000
_cell.angle_alpha   90.00
_cell.angle_beta   90.00
_cell.angle_gamma   90.00
#
_symmetry.space_group_name_H-M   'P 1'
#
loop_
_entity.id
_entity.type
_entity.pdbx_description
1 polymer ?
#
loop_
_entity_poly.entity_id
_entity_poly.type
_entity_poly.pdbx_seq_one_letter_code
_entity_poly.pdbx_strand_id
1 'polypeptide(L)'
;MLPFFGVDVFGSIAIHVIVALCVLAEPRATASLVAEQFGIASPLCLHEESRKSHKINYGAEAVDSQNYQKITVWDRHAGDNQQWYLQQSGKGYMFKNKQHGYYLGLALSDDSPFPVCATPYPCSWVVMKQDPLAIGDGCARIVACDEIKSRVLSLDSGVLSIGENGDKVRATRYYASADESWRLERLSDETGEEMPKQYQIERAQLQRDLAEKVEELLRKERKLARRGEELARRDADITMLRADLNAKDRGIRSRDQEIVTKQQELARKEQELAMKDRELLAKIQEIAELKSLKPKKSIVQRLLRMEAEIRSKNGRSRTPSVAPPVSVSYGSEFDFRSENLEVRSQYSEDPEDPEDQVLDDDEMAALYARAEKLENRLSKIHDDDASIRTDDVSYEY
;
A
#
# COMPACT_ATOMS: atom_id res chain seq x y z
N MET A 1 -28.92 72.87 48.38
CA MET A 1 -30.19 73.55 48.08
C MET A 1 -30.78 72.91 46.83
N LEU A 2 -32.04 72.50 46.86
CA LEU A 2 -32.91 72.39 45.67
C LEU A 2 -33.48 73.79 45.35
N PRO A 3 -34.26 74.05 44.28
CA PRO A 3 -34.75 73.16 43.20
C PRO A 3 -34.55 73.77 41.77
N PHE A 4 -35.09 73.13 40.70
CA PHE A 4 -36.22 73.66 39.90
C PHE A 4 -36.66 72.69 38.74
N PHE A 5 -37.89 72.87 38.28
CA PHE A 5 -38.62 72.06 37.28
C PHE A 5 -38.60 72.66 35.86
N GLY A 6 -38.91 71.83 34.84
CA GLY A 6 -39.24 72.22 33.45
C GLY A 6 -38.87 71.08 32.47
N VAL A 7 -39.74 70.17 32.02
CA VAL A 7 -41.02 70.26 31.27
C VAL A 7 -40.83 70.46 29.74
N ASP A 8 -40.92 69.33 29.04
CA ASP A 8 -41.60 69.08 27.74
C ASP A 8 -40.97 69.22 26.33
N VAL A 9 -41.40 68.22 25.52
CA VAL A 9 -41.74 68.20 24.08
C VAL A 9 -40.68 67.89 23.00
N PHE A 10 -40.89 66.70 22.38
CA PHE A 10 -40.66 66.25 20.99
C PHE A 10 -39.46 66.74 20.15
N GLY A 11 -38.77 65.78 19.51
CA GLY A 11 -38.48 65.92 18.07
C GLY A 11 -37.13 65.40 17.56
N SER A 12 -37.11 64.14 17.10
CA SER A 12 -36.37 63.63 15.92
C SER A 12 -34.83 63.78 15.76
N ILE A 13 -34.23 62.63 15.41
CA ILE A 13 -33.17 62.41 14.41
C ILE A 13 -31.70 62.65 14.82
N ALA A 14 -30.84 61.74 14.33
CA ALA A 14 -29.37 61.81 14.18
C ALA A 14 -28.47 61.71 15.44
N ILE A 15 -27.30 61.05 15.45
CA ILE A 15 -26.56 60.15 14.52
C ILE A 15 -25.62 59.28 15.41
N HIS A 16 -25.26 58.07 14.93
CA HIS A 16 -23.99 57.30 15.10
C HIS A 16 -24.31 55.80 15.20
N VAL A 17 -24.35 55.02 14.11
CA VAL A 17 -23.24 54.59 13.22
C VAL A 17 -22.27 53.62 13.91
N ILE A 18 -22.43 52.33 13.63
CA ILE A 18 -21.33 51.46 13.18
C ILE A 18 -21.80 50.72 11.92
N VAL A 19 -20.93 50.64 10.91
CA VAL A 19 -21.17 50.08 9.58
C VAL A 19 -20.63 48.66 9.50
N ALA A 20 -21.35 47.77 8.81
CA ALA A 20 -20.78 46.60 8.13
C ALA A 20 -21.57 46.33 6.83
N LEU A 21 -20.87 46.11 5.72
CA LEU A 21 -21.46 45.89 4.40
C LEU A 21 -21.80 44.42 4.15
N CYS A 22 -22.90 44.18 3.42
CA CYS A 22 -23.03 43.23 2.29
C CYS A 22 -24.42 43.47 1.67
N VAL A 23 -24.54 44.15 0.52
CA VAL A 23 -24.37 43.61 -0.85
C VAL A 23 -25.46 42.60 -1.21
N LEU A 24 -26.13 42.87 -2.33
CA LEU A 24 -27.17 42.07 -2.97
C LEU A 24 -26.78 40.58 -3.06
N ALA A 25 -27.61 39.70 -2.51
CA ALA A 25 -27.47 38.25 -2.63
C ALA A 25 -28.77 37.63 -3.18
N GLU A 26 -28.63 36.82 -4.22
CA GLU A 26 -29.73 36.11 -4.88
C GLU A 26 -30.39 35.07 -3.96
N PRO A 27 -31.67 34.70 -4.19
CA PRO A 27 -32.33 33.62 -3.47
C PRO A 27 -31.87 32.24 -3.99
N ARG A 28 -30.60 31.89 -3.75
CA ARG A 28 -30.01 30.58 -4.07
C ARG A 28 -29.69 29.72 -2.84
N ALA A 29 -29.59 30.31 -1.64
CA ALA A 29 -29.06 29.61 -0.45
C ALA A 29 -30.07 28.69 0.28
N THR A 30 -31.38 28.96 0.21
CA THR A 30 -32.38 28.24 1.03
C THR A 30 -32.81 26.89 0.46
N ALA A 31 -32.62 26.63 -0.83
CA ALA A 31 -32.90 25.32 -1.43
C ALA A 31 -31.80 24.27 -1.14
N SER A 32 -30.56 24.71 -0.91
CA SER A 32 -29.39 23.81 -0.78
C SER A 32 -29.38 23.04 0.55
N LEU A 33 -29.83 23.66 1.65
CA LEU A 33 -29.78 23.05 2.99
C LEU A 33 -30.79 21.91 3.20
N VAL A 34 -31.82 21.79 2.35
CA VAL A 34 -32.79 20.67 2.42
C VAL A 34 -32.27 19.44 1.67
N ALA A 35 -31.50 19.63 0.60
CA ALA A 35 -30.97 18.52 -0.20
C ALA A 35 -29.89 17.71 0.54
N GLU A 36 -29.09 18.36 1.41
CA GLU A 36 -27.95 17.73 2.08
C GLU A 36 -28.36 16.79 3.24
N GLN A 37 -29.60 16.90 3.75
CA GLN A 37 -30.11 16.10 4.87
C GLN A 37 -30.95 14.88 4.44
N PHE A 38 -31.37 14.80 3.17
CA PHE A 38 -32.26 13.75 2.64
C PHE A 38 -31.68 13.06 1.39
N GLY A 39 -30.48 12.51 1.52
CA GLY A 39 -29.69 11.92 0.41
C GLY A 39 -30.50 11.08 -0.60
N ILE A 40 -30.43 11.54 -1.85
CA ILE A 40 -30.89 10.99 -3.14
C ILE A 40 -31.82 9.74 -3.09
N ALA A 41 -33.07 9.95 -3.54
CA ALA A 41 -34.07 8.95 -3.92
C ALA A 41 -34.38 7.88 -2.85
N SER A 42 -35.42 8.11 -2.04
CA SER A 42 -35.89 7.20 -1.00
C SER A 42 -37.42 7.26 -0.88
N PRO A 43 -38.11 6.20 -0.39
CA PRO A 43 -39.53 6.29 -0.08
C PRO A 43 -39.74 6.99 1.25
N LEU A 44 -40.62 8.00 1.26
CA LEU A 44 -40.88 8.86 2.40
C LEU A 44 -42.34 8.80 2.88
N CYS A 45 -42.53 8.75 4.20
CA CYS A 45 -43.82 8.60 4.89
C CYS A 45 -43.81 9.18 6.33
N LEU A 46 -43.58 10.48 6.52
CA LEU A 46 -44.11 11.38 7.59
C LEU A 46 -43.97 11.20 9.18
N HIS A 47 -42.78 11.16 9.87
CA HIS A 47 -42.28 11.90 11.12
C HIS A 47 -40.97 11.39 11.87
N GLU A 48 -40.54 12.14 12.91
CA GLU A 48 -39.34 12.20 13.82
C GLU A 48 -39.66 11.76 15.29
N GLU A 49 -38.77 11.57 16.30
CA GLU A 49 -37.35 11.18 16.45
C GLU A 49 -37.18 10.40 17.79
N SER A 50 -36.67 9.17 17.76
CA SER A 50 -35.45 8.79 18.48
C SER A 50 -34.95 7.39 18.07
N ARG A 51 -33.86 7.34 17.30
CA ARG A 51 -33.03 6.14 17.01
C ARG A 51 -33.77 4.80 16.83
N LYS A 52 -34.66 4.70 15.84
CA LYS A 52 -35.08 3.50 15.07
C LYS A 52 -36.07 3.96 13.99
N SER A 53 -36.28 3.18 12.92
CA SER A 53 -37.30 3.46 11.90
C SER A 53 -38.67 3.80 12.51
N HIS A 54 -39.26 4.94 12.18
CA HIS A 54 -40.47 5.49 12.81
C HIS A 54 -41.77 5.18 12.05
N LYS A 55 -42.90 5.74 12.52
CA LYS A 55 -44.19 5.74 11.83
C LYS A 55 -44.91 7.13 11.83
N ILE A 56 -45.36 7.63 10.66
CA ILE A 56 -46.60 8.47 10.47
C ILE A 56 -47.69 8.24 11.54
N ASN A 57 -48.23 9.35 12.05
CA ASN A 57 -49.57 9.42 12.64
C ASN A 57 -50.43 10.47 11.93
N TYR A 58 -51.74 10.21 11.96
CA TYR A 58 -52.82 10.82 11.18
C TYR A 58 -52.68 10.59 9.67
N GLY A 59 -53.50 9.66 9.18
CA GLY A 59 -53.96 9.68 7.80
C GLY A 59 -52.94 9.31 6.74
N ALA A 60 -52.84 8.02 6.42
CA ALA A 60 -52.07 7.54 5.29
C ALA A 60 -52.88 7.57 3.99
N GLU A 61 -52.32 8.23 2.97
CA GLU A 61 -52.92 8.34 1.64
C GLU A 61 -52.93 6.99 0.90
N ALA A 62 -54.12 6.43 0.70
CA ALA A 62 -54.40 5.31 -0.17
C ALA A 62 -55.14 5.76 -1.43
N VAL A 63 -54.69 5.25 -2.58
CA VAL A 63 -55.42 5.35 -3.86
C VAL A 63 -56.64 4.43 -3.80
N ASP A 64 -57.83 4.95 -4.14
CA ASP A 64 -59.05 4.16 -4.20
C ASP A 64 -58.94 3.11 -5.33
N SER A 65 -59.06 1.82 -4.97
CA SER A 65 -58.91 0.69 -5.89
C SER A 65 -60.00 0.62 -6.96
N GLN A 66 -61.14 1.31 -6.77
CA GLN A 66 -62.22 1.40 -7.75
C GLN A 66 -62.18 2.68 -8.58
N ASN A 67 -61.46 3.71 -8.11
CA ASN A 67 -61.32 4.98 -8.83
C ASN A 67 -59.94 5.60 -8.58
N TYR A 68 -58.98 5.26 -9.44
CA TYR A 68 -57.60 5.77 -9.39
C TYR A 68 -57.48 7.30 -9.37
N GLN A 69 -58.54 8.04 -9.73
CA GLN A 69 -58.57 9.50 -9.67
C GLN A 69 -58.77 10.08 -8.26
N LYS A 70 -58.99 9.24 -7.23
CA LYS A 70 -59.25 9.70 -5.86
C LYS A 70 -58.17 9.21 -4.90
N ILE A 71 -57.50 10.15 -4.25
CA ILE A 71 -56.62 9.87 -3.10
C ILE A 71 -57.41 10.11 -1.81
N THR A 72 -57.38 9.11 -0.93
CA THR A 72 -58.12 9.07 0.32
C THR A 72 -57.22 8.78 1.48
N VAL A 73 -57.58 9.27 2.65
CA VAL A 73 -56.76 9.24 3.85
C VAL A 73 -57.35 8.23 4.83
N TRP A 74 -56.51 7.31 5.30
CA TRP A 74 -56.90 6.12 6.07
C TRP A 74 -56.01 5.91 7.30
N ASP A 75 -56.48 5.10 8.24
CA ASP A 75 -55.66 4.59 9.33
C ASP A 75 -54.40 3.91 8.82
N ARG A 76 -53.29 4.15 9.52
CA ARG A 76 -51.97 3.78 9.03
C ARG A 76 -51.68 2.30 9.25
N HIS A 77 -51.50 1.58 8.16
CA HIS A 77 -50.98 0.23 8.10
C HIS A 77 -49.62 0.18 7.37
N ALA A 78 -49.02 -1.01 7.26
CA ALA A 78 -47.73 -1.22 6.60
C ALA A 78 -47.87 -1.64 5.12
N GLY A 79 -49.00 -1.31 4.48
CA GLY A 79 -49.29 -1.72 3.10
C GLY A 79 -48.57 -0.84 2.08
N ASP A 80 -48.19 -1.43 0.94
CA ASP A 80 -47.47 -0.70 -0.11
C ASP A 80 -48.33 0.39 -0.79
N ASN A 81 -49.66 0.29 -0.73
CA ASN A 81 -50.59 1.34 -1.17
C ASN A 81 -50.50 2.64 -0.35
N GLN A 82 -49.92 2.58 0.86
CA GLN A 82 -49.68 3.74 1.72
C GLN A 82 -48.22 4.23 1.68
N GLN A 83 -47.35 3.57 0.90
CA GLN A 83 -45.94 3.93 0.76
C GLN A 83 -45.71 4.71 -0.54
N TRP A 84 -44.90 5.76 -0.48
CA TRP A 84 -44.63 6.65 -1.61
C TRP A 84 -43.12 6.85 -1.81
N TYR A 85 -42.62 6.62 -3.02
CA TYR A 85 -41.28 7.00 -3.43
C TYR A 85 -41.21 8.52 -3.61
N LEU A 86 -40.28 9.20 -2.91
CA LEU A 86 -39.97 10.60 -3.19
C LEU A 86 -38.77 10.68 -4.13
N GLN A 87 -39.02 11.16 -5.35
CA GLN A 87 -38.02 11.29 -6.40
C GLN A 87 -37.81 12.77 -6.73
N GLN A 88 -36.56 13.22 -6.81
CA GLN A 88 -36.27 14.62 -7.16
C GLN A 88 -36.63 14.89 -8.62
N SER A 89 -37.29 16.02 -8.90
CA SER A 89 -37.70 16.42 -10.25
C SER A 89 -37.60 17.93 -10.42
N GLY A 90 -36.60 18.37 -11.20
CA GLY A 90 -36.30 19.78 -11.40
C GLY A 90 -36.04 20.50 -10.07
N LYS A 91 -36.92 21.46 -9.73
CA LYS A 91 -36.85 22.26 -8.50
C LYS A 91 -37.68 21.70 -7.34
N GLY A 92 -38.33 20.56 -7.51
CA GLY A 92 -39.18 19.94 -6.51
C GLY A 92 -39.03 18.42 -6.51
N TYR A 93 -40.11 17.74 -6.14
CA TYR A 93 -40.17 16.30 -5.97
C TYR A 93 -41.45 15.72 -6.58
N MET A 94 -41.40 14.45 -6.94
CA MET A 94 -42.53 13.64 -7.38
C MET A 94 -42.79 12.59 -6.30
N PHE A 95 -44.04 12.40 -5.93
CA PHE A 95 -44.48 11.32 -5.05
C PHE A 95 -45.07 10.22 -5.92
N LYS A 96 -44.50 9.02 -5.91
CA LYS A 96 -44.95 7.86 -6.69
C LYS A 96 -45.39 6.74 -5.76
N ASN A 97 -46.66 6.31 -5.83
CA ASN A 97 -47.20 5.26 -4.99
C ASN A 97 -46.48 3.93 -5.25
N LYS A 98 -46.06 3.22 -4.20
CA LYS A 98 -45.27 2.00 -4.31
C LYS A 98 -46.07 0.83 -4.88
N GLN A 99 -47.30 0.61 -4.41
CA GLN A 99 -48.13 -0.51 -4.90
C GLN A 99 -48.68 -0.27 -6.31
N HIS A 100 -49.09 0.96 -6.62
CA HIS A 100 -49.82 1.24 -7.86
C HIS A 100 -48.98 1.90 -8.95
N GLY A 101 -47.83 2.50 -8.62
CA GLY A 101 -46.93 3.15 -9.59
C GLY A 101 -47.40 4.52 -10.10
N TYR A 102 -48.59 4.98 -9.70
CA TYR A 102 -49.14 6.31 -10.05
C TYR A 102 -48.48 7.41 -9.21
N TYR A 103 -48.44 8.62 -9.78
CA TYR A 103 -47.94 9.81 -9.13
C TYR A 103 -49.06 10.62 -8.46
N LEU A 104 -48.72 11.31 -7.37
CA LEU A 104 -49.56 12.34 -6.74
C LEU A 104 -49.69 13.53 -7.71
N GLY A 105 -50.92 13.90 -8.10
CA GLY A 105 -51.17 15.00 -9.03
C GLY A 105 -52.45 15.79 -8.71
N LEU A 106 -52.68 16.84 -9.50
CA LEU A 106 -53.84 17.72 -9.39
C LEU A 106 -54.82 17.47 -10.52
N ALA A 107 -56.11 17.42 -10.19
CA ALA A 107 -57.17 17.49 -11.19
C ALA A 107 -57.27 18.92 -11.76
N LEU A 108 -57.51 19.01 -13.07
CA LEU A 108 -57.82 20.26 -13.76
C LEU A 108 -59.30 20.64 -13.50
N SER A 109 -59.59 21.12 -12.30
CA SER A 109 -60.84 21.82 -11.98
C SER A 109 -60.59 23.30 -11.75
N ASP A 110 -61.56 24.14 -12.11
CA ASP A 110 -61.50 25.59 -11.82
C ASP A 110 -61.98 25.93 -10.40
N ASP A 111 -62.79 25.04 -9.81
CA ASP A 111 -63.32 25.19 -8.46
C ASP A 111 -62.27 24.82 -7.39
N SER A 112 -62.10 25.74 -6.43
CA SER A 112 -61.35 25.51 -5.19
C SER A 112 -62.31 24.99 -4.11
N PRO A 113 -61.97 23.94 -3.35
CA PRO A 113 -60.67 23.25 -3.31
C PRO A 113 -60.46 22.24 -4.46
N PHE A 114 -59.27 22.25 -5.04
CA PHE A 114 -58.90 21.42 -6.18
C PHE A 114 -58.76 19.95 -5.77
N PRO A 115 -59.37 18.97 -6.48
CA PRO A 115 -59.18 17.56 -6.18
C PRO A 115 -57.74 17.11 -6.45
N VAL A 116 -57.20 16.29 -5.55
CA VAL A 116 -55.91 15.61 -5.72
C VAL A 116 -56.19 14.19 -6.19
N CYS A 117 -55.46 13.75 -7.22
CA CYS A 117 -55.70 12.49 -7.92
C CYS A 117 -54.41 11.68 -8.10
N ALA A 118 -54.53 10.36 -8.30
CA ALA A 118 -53.40 9.57 -8.76
C ALA A 118 -53.37 9.61 -10.31
N THR A 119 -52.22 9.98 -10.86
CA THR A 119 -52.00 10.20 -12.30
C THR A 119 -50.88 9.32 -12.81
N PRO A 120 -50.97 8.74 -14.03
CA PRO A 120 -49.85 8.00 -14.61
C PRO A 120 -48.69 8.93 -15.03
N TYR A 121 -48.95 10.24 -15.12
CA TYR A 121 -47.97 11.26 -15.47
C TYR A 121 -47.39 11.91 -14.20
N PRO A 122 -46.07 12.11 -14.12
CA PRO A 122 -45.44 12.77 -12.97
C PRO A 122 -45.90 14.22 -12.80
N CYS A 123 -46.15 14.62 -11.56
CA CYS A 123 -46.34 16.01 -11.17
C CYS A 123 -45.29 16.42 -10.14
N SER A 124 -44.79 17.66 -10.26
CA SER A 124 -43.77 18.21 -9.36
C SER A 124 -44.40 19.00 -8.22
N TRP A 125 -43.85 18.80 -7.03
CA TRP A 125 -44.28 19.41 -5.77
C TRP A 125 -43.08 19.98 -5.01
N VAL A 126 -43.22 21.17 -4.42
CA VAL A 126 -42.25 21.74 -3.49
C VAL A 126 -42.60 21.29 -2.08
N VAL A 127 -41.62 20.71 -1.38
CA VAL A 127 -41.69 20.44 0.06
C VAL A 127 -41.03 21.60 0.79
N MET A 128 -41.81 22.42 1.49
CA MET A 128 -41.31 23.55 2.28
C MET A 128 -41.30 23.20 3.76
N LYS A 129 -40.16 23.33 4.45
CA LYS A 129 -40.11 23.21 5.92
C LYS A 129 -40.98 24.30 6.57
N GLN A 130 -41.88 23.93 7.46
CA GLN A 130 -42.64 24.89 8.27
C GLN A 130 -41.83 25.31 9.50
N ASP A 131 -42.22 26.42 10.14
CA ASP A 131 -41.62 26.85 11.40
C ASP A 131 -42.03 25.88 12.53
N PRO A 132 -41.09 25.20 13.22
CA PRO A 132 -41.39 24.28 14.32
C PRO A 132 -42.22 24.91 15.44
N LEU A 133 -42.11 26.24 15.65
CA LEU A 133 -42.88 26.95 16.68
C LEU A 133 -44.37 27.07 16.35
N ALA A 134 -44.75 26.94 15.08
CA ALA A 134 -46.13 27.12 14.63
C ALA A 134 -46.93 25.81 14.65
N ILE A 135 -46.35 24.70 14.18
CA ILE A 135 -47.08 23.44 13.92
C ILE A 135 -46.31 22.19 14.45
N GLY A 136 -45.26 22.40 15.24
CA GLY A 136 -44.38 21.35 15.75
C GLY A 136 -43.25 21.01 14.79
N ASP A 137 -42.19 20.38 15.30
CA ASP A 137 -41.02 20.03 14.49
C ASP A 137 -41.34 18.95 13.44
N GLY A 138 -40.45 18.79 12.47
CA GLY A 138 -40.57 17.85 11.36
C GLY A 138 -41.69 18.14 10.35
N CYS A 139 -42.57 19.11 10.63
CA CYS A 139 -43.67 19.52 9.76
C CYS A 139 -43.19 20.24 8.50
N ALA A 140 -43.75 19.85 7.35
CA ALA A 140 -43.55 20.49 6.07
C ALA A 140 -44.91 20.81 5.41
N ARG A 141 -44.88 21.72 4.45
CA ARG A 141 -46.01 22.07 3.60
C ARG A 141 -45.70 21.57 2.19
N ILE A 142 -46.57 20.75 1.63
CA ILE A 142 -46.46 20.26 0.26
C ILE A 142 -47.25 21.21 -0.64
N VAL A 143 -46.61 21.79 -1.65
CA VAL A 143 -47.17 22.82 -2.53
C VAL A 143 -46.93 22.46 -3.98
N ALA A 144 -47.91 22.64 -4.84
CA ALA A 144 -47.75 22.33 -6.26
C ALA A 144 -46.74 23.28 -6.94
N CYS A 145 -45.95 22.77 -7.88
CA CYS A 145 -44.99 23.59 -8.65
C CYS A 145 -45.63 24.42 -9.78
N ASP A 146 -46.95 24.68 -9.77
CA ASP A 146 -47.60 25.40 -10.86
C ASP A 146 -47.35 26.92 -10.80
N GLU A 147 -47.35 27.56 -11.97
CA GLU A 147 -47.12 29.01 -12.09
C GLU A 147 -48.22 29.85 -11.42
N ILE A 148 -49.36 29.22 -11.11
CA ILE A 148 -50.57 29.84 -10.57
C ILE A 148 -50.60 29.74 -9.04
N LYS A 149 -49.73 30.53 -8.39
CA LYS A 149 -49.72 30.90 -6.95
C LYS A 149 -50.36 29.89 -5.97
N SER A 150 -49.50 29.08 -5.37
CA SER A 150 -49.64 28.60 -3.98
C SER A 150 -50.87 27.71 -3.71
N ARG A 151 -51.02 26.64 -4.49
CA ARG A 151 -51.88 25.50 -4.14
C ARG A 151 -51.19 24.62 -3.10
N VAL A 152 -51.76 24.56 -1.90
CA VAL A 152 -51.23 23.81 -0.76
C VAL A 152 -52.00 22.51 -0.60
N LEU A 153 -51.31 21.40 -0.37
CA LEU A 153 -51.94 20.11 -0.05
C LEU A 153 -52.62 20.20 1.33
N SER A 154 -53.91 19.88 1.40
CA SER A 154 -54.78 20.01 2.59
C SER A 154 -55.64 18.77 2.77
N LEU A 155 -55.92 18.41 4.02
CA LEU A 155 -56.88 17.37 4.35
C LEU A 155 -58.32 17.94 4.36
N ASP A 156 -59.20 17.42 3.51
CA ASP A 156 -60.63 17.73 3.53
C ASP A 156 -61.42 16.60 4.18
N SER A 157 -61.70 16.76 5.48
CA SER A 157 -62.58 15.90 6.27
C SER A 157 -64.06 16.24 6.15
N GLY A 158 -64.44 17.15 5.26
CA GLY A 158 -65.82 17.58 5.09
C GLY A 158 -66.42 18.28 6.33
N VAL A 159 -67.76 18.31 6.38
CA VAL A 159 -68.51 19.17 7.30
C VAL A 159 -68.79 18.53 8.67
N LEU A 160 -68.62 17.21 8.81
CA LEU A 160 -69.19 16.46 9.95
C LEU A 160 -68.25 15.51 10.72
N SER A 161 -67.05 15.18 10.21
CA SER A 161 -66.15 14.25 10.92
C SER A 161 -64.67 14.43 10.57
N ILE A 162 -63.95 15.22 11.37
CA ILE A 162 -62.49 15.39 11.23
C ILE A 162 -61.75 14.11 11.62
N GLY A 163 -61.01 13.53 10.68
CA GLY A 163 -60.13 12.38 10.92
C GLY A 163 -60.81 11.01 10.80
N GLU A 164 -61.89 10.90 10.02
CA GLU A 164 -62.48 9.59 9.69
C GLU A 164 -61.80 8.93 8.47
N ASN A 165 -61.88 7.60 8.42
CA ASN A 165 -61.37 6.81 7.32
C ASN A 165 -62.10 7.15 6.00
N GLY A 166 -61.35 7.61 5.00
CA GLY A 166 -61.88 7.99 3.69
C GLY A 166 -61.92 9.50 3.43
N ASP A 167 -61.41 10.32 4.37
CA ASP A 167 -61.11 11.75 4.19
C ASP A 167 -60.38 12.01 2.86
N LYS A 168 -60.62 13.16 2.22
CA LYS A 168 -60.11 13.43 0.87
C LYS A 168 -58.90 14.33 0.92
N VAL A 169 -57.87 13.98 0.16
CA VAL A 169 -56.78 14.93 -0.10
C VAL A 169 -57.27 15.94 -1.14
N ARG A 170 -57.06 17.22 -0.86
CA ARG A 170 -57.36 18.31 -1.78
C ARG A 170 -56.20 19.30 -1.80
N ALA A 171 -56.18 20.18 -2.79
CA ALA A 171 -55.30 21.33 -2.79
C ALA A 171 -56.12 22.61 -2.62
N THR A 172 -55.81 23.37 -1.58
CA THR A 172 -56.44 24.63 -1.22
C THR A 172 -55.57 25.81 -1.68
N ARG A 173 -56.13 27.02 -1.71
CA ARG A 173 -55.29 28.22 -1.64
C ARG A 173 -54.72 28.31 -0.22
N TYR A 174 -53.56 28.95 -0.06
CA TYR A 174 -52.93 29.14 1.26
C TYR A 174 -53.88 29.81 2.27
N TYR A 175 -54.25 29.09 3.33
CA TYR A 175 -55.07 29.55 4.46
C TYR A 175 -54.36 29.44 5.83
N ALA A 176 -53.15 28.88 5.88
CA ALA A 176 -52.32 28.76 7.10
C ALA A 176 -53.01 28.00 8.25
N SER A 177 -53.77 26.96 7.89
CA SER A 177 -54.48 26.08 8.81
C SER A 177 -53.72 24.77 9.08
N ALA A 178 -54.08 24.06 10.15
CA ALA A 178 -53.33 22.88 10.61
C ALA A 178 -53.40 21.68 9.66
N ASP A 179 -54.48 21.58 8.87
CA ASP A 179 -54.72 20.57 7.83
C ASP A 179 -53.79 20.69 6.61
N GLU A 180 -53.01 21.77 6.50
CA GLU A 180 -51.99 21.99 5.46
C GLU A 180 -50.62 21.32 5.75
N SER A 181 -50.51 20.49 6.80
CA SER A 181 -49.23 20.17 7.43
C SER A 181 -48.88 18.68 7.41
N TRP A 182 -47.75 18.36 6.76
CA TRP A 182 -47.31 17.03 6.36
C TRP A 182 -45.84 16.81 6.77
N ARG A 183 -45.51 15.90 7.69
CA ARG A 183 -44.27 15.96 8.51
C ARG A 183 -43.25 14.81 8.34
N LEU A 184 -42.31 14.83 7.37
CA LEU A 184 -41.61 13.67 6.72
C LEU A 184 -40.87 12.56 7.55
N GLU A 185 -40.77 11.33 6.99
CA GLU A 185 -40.12 10.07 7.48
C GLU A 185 -39.45 9.36 6.30
N ARG A 186 -38.56 8.39 6.55
CA ARG A 186 -37.93 7.53 5.53
C ARG A 186 -38.18 6.06 5.83
N LEU A 187 -38.58 5.27 4.84
CA LEU A 187 -38.89 3.84 5.00
C LEU A 187 -37.79 2.88 4.51
N SER A 188 -37.10 3.22 3.42
CA SER A 188 -36.06 2.41 2.78
C SER A 188 -35.11 3.31 1.98
N ASP A 189 -34.12 2.70 1.34
CA ASP A 189 -33.22 3.34 0.34
C ASP A 189 -33.54 2.84 -1.09
N GLU A 190 -34.66 2.13 -1.25
CA GLU A 190 -35.21 1.74 -2.54
C GLU A 190 -35.68 2.96 -3.34
N THR A 191 -35.06 3.21 -4.49
CA THR A 191 -35.32 4.38 -5.34
C THR A 191 -36.66 4.33 -6.08
N GLY A 192 -37.36 3.18 -6.09
CA GLY A 192 -38.62 2.97 -6.81
C GLY A 192 -38.48 2.90 -8.33
N GLU A 193 -37.23 2.86 -8.81
CA GLU A 193 -36.86 2.64 -10.19
C GLU A 193 -36.38 1.19 -10.33
N GLU A 194 -37.01 0.43 -11.22
CA GLU A 194 -36.36 -0.78 -11.73
C GLU A 194 -35.09 -0.32 -12.45
N MET A 195 -33.92 -0.56 -11.82
CA MET A 195 -32.62 -0.16 -12.37
C MET A 195 -32.55 -0.57 -13.85
N PRO A 196 -32.35 0.38 -14.79
CA PRO A 196 -32.41 0.09 -16.21
C PRO A 196 -31.56 -1.13 -16.56
N LYS A 197 -32.06 -2.03 -17.41
CA LYS A 197 -31.35 -3.28 -17.78
C LYS A 197 -29.90 -3.01 -18.22
N GLN A 198 -29.65 -1.86 -18.83
CA GLN A 198 -28.32 -1.36 -19.18
C GLN A 198 -27.36 -1.28 -17.97
N TYR A 199 -27.80 -0.68 -16.86
CA TYR A 199 -26.99 -0.58 -15.64
C TYR A 199 -26.71 -1.95 -15.00
N GLN A 200 -27.64 -2.90 -15.13
CA GLN A 200 -27.41 -4.27 -14.65
C GLN A 200 -26.30 -4.96 -15.46
N ILE A 201 -26.26 -4.73 -16.78
CA ILE A 201 -25.21 -5.22 -17.67
C ILE A 201 -23.87 -4.56 -17.36
N GLU A 202 -23.84 -3.24 -17.19
CA GLU A 202 -22.65 -2.45 -16.83
C GLU A 202 -22.07 -2.89 -15.48
N ARG A 203 -22.91 -3.03 -14.46
CA ARG A 203 -22.50 -3.56 -13.14
C ARG A 203 -21.91 -4.97 -13.25
N ALA A 204 -22.48 -5.83 -14.10
CA ALA A 204 -21.97 -7.18 -14.34
C ALA A 204 -20.69 -7.21 -15.22
N GLN A 205 -20.41 -6.16 -15.99
CA GLN A 205 -19.11 -5.94 -16.65
C GLN A 205 -18.07 -5.51 -15.61
N LEU A 206 -18.33 -4.44 -14.86
CA LEU A 206 -17.44 -3.93 -13.81
C LEU A 206 -17.09 -5.00 -12.76
N GLN A 207 -18.02 -5.88 -12.40
CA GLN A 207 -17.75 -7.01 -11.50
C GLN A 207 -16.80 -8.05 -12.09
N ARG A 208 -16.84 -8.31 -13.41
CA ARG A 208 -15.91 -9.21 -14.09
C ARG A 208 -14.53 -8.59 -14.22
N ASP A 209 -14.47 -7.32 -14.63
CA ASP A 209 -13.21 -6.59 -14.80
C ASP A 209 -12.48 -6.45 -13.45
N LEU A 210 -13.23 -6.19 -12.36
CA LEU A 210 -12.69 -6.18 -11.00
C LEU A 210 -12.15 -7.56 -10.59
N ALA A 211 -12.86 -8.65 -10.90
CA ALA A 211 -12.39 -10.01 -10.60
C ALA A 211 -11.11 -10.36 -11.38
N GLU A 212 -11.01 -9.98 -12.66
CA GLU A 212 -9.80 -10.14 -13.46
C GLU A 212 -8.63 -9.36 -12.87
N LYS A 213 -8.85 -8.11 -12.43
CA LYS A 213 -7.80 -7.30 -11.78
C LYS A 213 -7.35 -7.86 -10.44
N VAL A 214 -8.25 -8.46 -9.66
CA VAL A 214 -7.88 -9.19 -8.42
C VAL A 214 -6.98 -10.40 -8.73
N GLU A 215 -7.31 -11.21 -9.74
CA GLU A 215 -6.44 -12.32 -10.17
C GLU A 215 -5.09 -11.85 -10.75
N GLU A 216 -5.06 -10.74 -11.50
CA GLU A 216 -3.83 -10.13 -12.00
C GLU A 216 -2.92 -9.69 -10.83
N LEU A 217 -3.49 -9.09 -9.78
CA LEU A 217 -2.78 -8.72 -8.56
C LEU A 217 -2.26 -9.95 -7.80
N LEU A 218 -3.09 -10.96 -7.57
CA LEU A 218 -2.68 -12.23 -6.94
C LEU A 218 -1.57 -12.94 -7.73
N ARG A 219 -1.53 -12.80 -9.06
CA ARG A 219 -0.44 -13.30 -9.90
C ARG A 219 0.85 -12.48 -9.74
N LYS A 220 0.76 -11.16 -9.57
CA LYS A 220 1.91 -10.28 -9.30
C LYS A 220 2.47 -10.50 -7.90
N GLU A 221 1.63 -10.64 -6.88
CA GLU A 221 2.00 -10.93 -5.50
C GLU A 221 2.79 -12.24 -5.40
N ARG A 222 2.30 -13.32 -6.02
CA ARG A 222 3.03 -14.61 -6.11
C ARG A 222 4.40 -14.50 -6.81
N LYS A 223 4.56 -13.60 -7.77
CA LYS A 223 5.87 -13.33 -8.41
C LYS A 223 6.80 -12.56 -7.49
N LEU A 224 6.29 -11.58 -6.74
CA LEU A 224 7.06 -10.81 -5.76
C LEU A 224 7.54 -11.70 -4.60
N ALA A 225 6.68 -12.59 -4.08
CA ALA A 225 7.05 -13.55 -3.05
C ALA A 225 8.25 -14.43 -3.47
N ARG A 226 8.20 -15.03 -4.67
CA ARG A 226 9.31 -15.83 -5.22
C ARG A 226 10.62 -15.03 -5.34
N ARG A 227 10.55 -13.77 -5.81
CA ARG A 227 11.73 -12.89 -5.88
C ARG A 227 12.27 -12.53 -4.48
N GLY A 228 11.40 -12.40 -3.49
CA GLY A 228 11.80 -12.23 -2.08
C GLY A 228 12.55 -13.45 -1.54
N GLU A 229 12.08 -14.66 -1.83
CA GLU A 229 12.77 -15.91 -1.47
C GLU A 229 14.13 -16.04 -2.18
N GLU A 230 14.21 -15.68 -3.46
CA GLU A 230 15.45 -15.69 -4.26
C GLU A 230 16.49 -14.70 -3.70
N LEU A 231 16.07 -13.48 -3.35
CA LEU A 231 16.94 -12.48 -2.70
C LEU A 231 17.42 -12.97 -1.32
N ALA A 232 16.53 -13.54 -0.50
CA ALA A 232 16.90 -14.07 0.81
C ALA A 232 17.92 -15.22 0.74
N ARG A 233 17.90 -16.03 -0.33
CA ARG A 233 18.96 -17.04 -0.60
C ARG A 233 20.28 -16.38 -0.94
N ARG A 234 20.29 -15.44 -1.90
CA ARG A 234 21.52 -14.70 -2.27
C ARG A 234 22.14 -13.95 -1.08
N ASP A 235 21.34 -13.37 -0.20
CA ASP A 235 21.83 -12.73 1.03
C ASP A 235 22.48 -13.73 2.01
N ALA A 236 21.96 -14.95 2.11
CA ALA A 236 22.58 -16.03 2.89
C ALA A 236 23.91 -16.47 2.27
N ASP A 237 23.96 -16.66 0.95
CA ASP A 237 25.17 -17.04 0.21
C ASP A 237 26.28 -15.97 0.34
N ILE A 238 25.93 -14.69 0.18
CA ILE A 238 26.84 -13.56 0.42
C ILE A 238 27.37 -13.57 1.86
N THR A 239 26.53 -13.92 2.84
CA THR A 239 26.93 -14.02 4.24
C THR A 239 27.90 -15.19 4.48
N MET A 240 27.69 -16.34 3.83
CA MET A 240 28.61 -17.47 3.86
C MET A 240 29.95 -17.16 3.19
N LEU A 241 29.94 -16.56 2.00
CA LEU A 241 31.17 -16.16 1.27
C LEU A 241 31.99 -15.15 2.08
N ARG A 242 31.34 -14.19 2.76
CA ARG A 242 32.02 -13.27 3.69
C ARG A 242 32.64 -14.01 4.88
N ALA A 243 31.99 -15.04 5.42
CA ALA A 243 32.54 -15.82 6.53
C ALA A 243 33.78 -16.63 6.12
N ASP A 244 33.76 -17.25 4.93
CA ASP A 244 34.89 -17.97 4.35
C ASP A 244 36.08 -17.03 4.01
N LEU A 245 35.81 -15.89 3.38
CA LEU A 245 36.84 -14.88 3.09
C LEU A 245 37.54 -14.41 4.39
N ASN A 246 36.77 -14.11 5.43
CA ASN A 246 37.31 -13.77 6.75
C ASN A 246 38.12 -14.92 7.39
N ALA A 247 37.80 -16.18 7.10
CA ALA A 247 38.58 -17.33 7.57
C ALA A 247 39.90 -17.47 6.80
N LYS A 248 39.88 -17.29 5.48
CA LYS A 248 41.06 -17.25 4.61
C LYS A 248 42.00 -16.12 5.01
N ASP A 249 41.50 -14.91 5.26
CA ASP A 249 42.29 -13.77 5.75
C ASP A 249 42.99 -14.05 7.08
N ARG A 250 42.30 -14.67 8.05
CA ARG A 250 42.94 -15.12 9.31
C ARG A 250 44.03 -16.16 9.05
N GLY A 251 43.79 -17.09 8.13
CA GLY A 251 44.76 -18.10 7.72
C GLY A 251 46.00 -17.50 7.04
N ILE A 252 45.85 -16.44 6.24
CA ILE A 252 46.96 -15.70 5.63
C ILE A 252 47.78 -15.00 6.72
N ARG A 253 47.15 -14.19 7.58
CA ARG A 253 47.84 -13.49 8.69
C ARG A 253 48.61 -14.43 9.63
N SER A 254 48.06 -15.63 9.89
CA SER A 254 48.73 -16.66 10.68
C SER A 254 50.02 -17.15 10.01
N ARG A 255 49.99 -17.40 8.69
CA ARG A 255 51.17 -17.79 7.91
C ARG A 255 52.19 -16.65 7.79
N ASP A 256 51.74 -15.40 7.63
CA ASP A 256 52.63 -14.24 7.59
C ASP A 256 53.39 -14.11 8.93
N GLN A 257 52.71 -14.31 10.05
CA GLN A 257 53.33 -14.31 11.38
C GLN A 257 54.36 -15.46 11.53
N GLU A 258 54.05 -16.66 11.03
CA GLU A 258 54.97 -17.81 11.01
C GLU A 258 56.20 -17.56 10.10
N ILE A 259 56.02 -16.88 8.97
CA ILE A 259 57.12 -16.47 8.09
C ILE A 259 58.03 -15.48 8.81
N VAL A 260 57.47 -14.49 9.51
CA VAL A 260 58.24 -13.51 10.30
C VAL A 260 59.03 -14.18 11.44
N THR A 261 58.46 -15.15 12.16
CA THR A 261 59.22 -15.87 13.21
C THR A 261 60.34 -16.71 12.61
N LYS A 262 60.08 -17.43 11.50
CA LYS A 262 61.13 -18.19 10.78
C LYS A 262 62.25 -17.30 10.25
N GLN A 263 61.94 -16.10 9.75
CA GLN A 263 62.95 -15.12 9.34
C GLN A 263 63.82 -14.65 10.52
N GLN A 264 63.23 -14.41 11.70
CA GLN A 264 63.98 -14.05 12.91
C GLN A 264 64.89 -15.19 13.40
N GLU A 265 64.41 -16.45 13.35
CA GLU A 265 65.22 -17.62 13.67
C GLU A 265 66.40 -17.82 12.70
N LEU A 266 66.16 -17.59 11.40
CA LEU A 266 67.18 -17.68 10.35
C LEU A 266 68.27 -16.63 10.58
N ALA A 267 67.91 -15.35 10.76
CA ALA A 267 68.84 -14.27 11.07
C ALA A 267 69.67 -14.53 12.34
N ARG A 268 69.06 -15.15 13.38
CA ARG A 268 69.78 -15.56 14.59
C ARG A 268 70.81 -16.67 14.31
N LYS A 269 70.49 -17.65 13.45
CA LYS A 269 71.43 -18.71 13.04
C LYS A 269 72.56 -18.16 12.18
N GLU A 270 72.30 -17.22 11.29
CA GLU A 270 73.34 -16.52 10.51
C GLU A 270 74.32 -15.77 11.42
N GLN A 271 73.81 -15.08 12.46
CA GLN A 271 74.67 -14.43 13.46
C GLN A 271 75.53 -15.45 14.23
N GLU A 272 74.97 -16.61 14.60
CA GLU A 272 75.71 -17.68 15.28
C GLU A 272 76.81 -18.27 14.39
N LEU A 273 76.52 -18.52 13.11
CA LEU A 273 77.49 -18.99 12.12
C LEU A 273 78.62 -17.96 11.93
N ALA A 274 78.29 -16.69 11.74
CA ALA A 274 79.28 -15.61 11.59
C ALA A 274 80.18 -15.45 12.83
N MET A 275 79.70 -15.79 14.03
CA MET A 275 80.53 -15.84 15.24
C MET A 275 81.46 -17.06 15.25
N LYS A 276 80.98 -18.24 14.84
CA LYS A 276 81.79 -19.45 14.70
C LYS A 276 82.88 -19.31 13.64
N ASP A 277 82.59 -18.66 12.51
CA ASP A 277 83.58 -18.38 11.46
C ASP A 277 84.71 -17.47 11.97
N ARG A 278 84.39 -16.46 12.79
CA ARG A 278 85.39 -15.60 13.45
C ARG A 278 86.26 -16.38 14.44
N GLU A 279 85.66 -17.25 15.24
CA GLU A 279 86.40 -18.12 16.18
C GLU A 279 87.33 -19.08 15.42
N LEU A 280 86.83 -19.69 14.34
CA LEU A 280 87.60 -20.59 13.48
C LEU A 280 88.76 -19.88 12.79
N LEU A 281 88.55 -18.66 12.28
CA LEU A 281 89.62 -17.82 11.72
C LEU A 281 90.68 -17.46 12.77
N ALA A 282 90.27 -17.10 13.99
CA ALA A 282 91.19 -16.84 15.09
C ALA A 282 92.03 -18.09 15.45
N LYS A 283 91.40 -19.27 15.44
CA LYS A 283 92.10 -20.57 15.65
C LYS A 283 93.06 -20.90 14.51
N ILE A 284 92.72 -20.60 13.26
CA ILE A 284 93.64 -20.74 12.12
C ILE A 284 94.86 -19.83 12.30
N GLN A 285 94.66 -18.58 12.73
CA GLN A 285 95.75 -17.64 13.00
C GLN A 285 96.65 -18.13 14.16
N GLU A 286 96.07 -18.58 15.28
CA GLU A 286 96.81 -19.18 16.40
C GLU A 286 97.69 -20.37 15.93
N ILE A 287 97.13 -21.25 15.09
CA ILE A 287 97.87 -22.37 14.49
C ILE A 287 98.98 -21.91 13.54
N ALA A 288 98.77 -20.84 12.77
CA ALA A 288 99.78 -20.26 11.89
C ALA A 288 100.94 -19.63 12.68
N GLU A 289 100.63 -18.90 13.76
CA GLU A 289 101.61 -18.34 14.69
C GLU A 289 102.44 -19.46 15.35
N LEU A 290 101.79 -20.51 15.87
CA LEU A 290 102.43 -21.71 16.41
C LEU A 290 103.33 -22.43 15.40
N LYS A 291 102.97 -22.46 14.11
CA LYS A 291 103.83 -23.00 13.04
C LYS A 291 105.02 -22.10 12.72
N SER A 292 104.88 -20.78 12.86
CA SER A 292 105.98 -19.82 12.61
C SER A 292 107.05 -19.84 13.70
N LEU A 293 106.68 -20.23 14.92
CA LEU A 293 107.59 -20.49 16.04
C LEU A 293 108.49 -21.68 15.73
N LYS A 294 109.62 -21.42 15.06
CA LYS A 294 110.68 -22.41 14.80
C LYS A 294 110.97 -23.20 16.08
N PRO A 295 110.96 -24.55 16.03
CA PRO A 295 111.16 -25.35 17.23
C PRO A 295 112.51 -24.99 17.85
N LYS A 296 112.48 -24.60 19.14
CA LYS A 296 113.67 -24.09 19.84
C LYS A 296 114.81 -25.10 19.64
N LYS A 297 115.97 -24.64 19.14
CA LYS A 297 117.11 -25.53 18.80
C LYS A 297 117.48 -26.48 19.94
N SER A 298 117.32 -26.06 21.20
CA SER A 298 117.50 -26.88 22.40
C SER A 298 116.50 -28.04 22.52
N ILE A 299 115.23 -27.85 22.15
CA ILE A 299 114.21 -28.91 22.13
C ILE A 299 114.51 -29.89 20.99
N VAL A 300 114.83 -29.40 19.79
CA VAL A 300 115.24 -30.25 18.66
C VAL A 300 116.48 -31.08 19.01
N GLN A 301 117.50 -30.47 19.63
CA GLN A 301 118.69 -31.19 20.11
C GLN A 301 118.36 -32.19 21.22
N ARG A 302 117.44 -31.89 22.14
CA ARG A 302 117.06 -32.80 23.23
C ARG A 302 116.25 -33.99 22.70
N LEU A 303 115.39 -33.77 21.71
CA LEU A 303 114.65 -34.83 21.00
C LEU A 303 115.58 -35.70 20.15
N LEU A 304 116.47 -35.12 19.34
CA LEU A 304 117.49 -35.86 18.59
C LEU A 304 118.39 -36.69 19.51
N ARG A 305 118.74 -36.16 20.69
CA ARG A 305 119.52 -36.88 21.71
C ARG A 305 118.72 -38.05 22.31
N MET A 306 117.44 -37.85 22.63
CA MET A 306 116.55 -38.93 23.08
C MET A 306 116.28 -39.98 21.99
N GLU A 307 116.09 -39.58 20.74
CA GLU A 307 115.83 -40.50 19.62
C GLU A 307 117.06 -41.37 19.32
N ALA A 308 118.27 -40.79 19.40
CA ALA A 308 119.51 -41.55 19.38
C ALA A 308 119.60 -42.52 20.58
N GLU A 309 119.18 -42.10 21.78
CA GLU A 309 119.16 -42.94 22.98
C GLU A 309 118.12 -44.07 22.92
N ILE A 310 116.99 -43.85 22.25
CA ILE A 310 115.93 -44.85 22.03
C ILE A 310 116.33 -45.81 20.90
N ARG A 311 116.92 -45.34 19.80
CA ARG A 311 117.54 -46.22 18.77
C ARG A 311 118.66 -47.08 19.34
N SER A 312 119.41 -46.56 20.32
CA SER A 312 120.44 -47.32 21.05
C SER A 312 119.85 -48.40 21.99
N LYS A 313 118.58 -48.28 22.42
CA LYS A 313 117.97 -49.18 23.41
C LYS A 313 116.90 -50.13 22.85
N ASN A 314 116.23 -49.80 21.74
CA ASN A 314 115.14 -50.60 21.17
C ASN A 314 115.57 -51.59 20.07
N GLY A 315 116.73 -52.21 20.25
CA GLY A 315 117.10 -53.45 19.55
C GLY A 315 116.31 -54.68 20.03
N ARG A 316 114.98 -54.58 20.22
CA ARG A 316 114.13 -55.74 20.52
C ARG A 316 112.66 -55.56 20.11
N SER A 317 112.30 -56.36 19.11
CA SER A 317 110.97 -56.79 18.68
C SER A 317 109.80 -56.51 19.64
N ARG A 318 108.77 -55.82 19.12
CA ARG A 318 107.38 -56.15 19.44
C ARG A 318 106.44 -55.72 18.32
N THR A 319 105.62 -56.66 17.86
CA THR A 319 104.63 -56.50 16.80
C THR A 319 103.47 -55.61 17.27
N PRO A 320 102.92 -54.72 16.42
CA PRO A 320 101.67 -54.03 16.73
C PRO A 320 100.50 -54.99 16.52
N SER A 321 99.78 -55.30 17.59
CA SER A 321 98.50 -56.03 17.51
C SER A 321 97.46 -55.11 16.88
N VAL A 322 96.96 -55.51 15.69
CA VAL A 322 95.92 -54.76 14.97
C VAL A 322 94.60 -54.86 15.74
N ALA A 323 94.13 -53.74 16.27
CA ALA A 323 92.74 -53.60 16.69
C ALA A 323 91.85 -53.31 15.46
N PRO A 324 90.70 -53.98 15.31
CA PRO A 324 89.84 -53.80 14.14
C PRO A 324 89.15 -52.41 14.14
N PRO A 325 88.78 -51.88 12.96
CA PRO A 325 88.04 -50.63 12.87
C PRO A 325 86.64 -50.79 13.48
N VAL A 326 86.31 -49.90 14.43
CA VAL A 326 84.93 -49.76 14.91
C VAL A 326 84.11 -49.12 13.80
N SER A 327 83.26 -49.92 13.15
CA SER A 327 82.28 -49.45 12.18
C SER A 327 81.24 -48.58 12.87
N VAL A 328 81.38 -47.26 12.77
CA VAL A 328 80.30 -46.33 13.12
C VAL A 328 79.23 -46.46 12.06
N SER A 329 78.18 -47.21 12.37
CA SER A 329 76.98 -47.30 11.54
C SER A 329 76.33 -45.92 11.47
N TYR A 330 76.30 -45.34 10.27
CA TYR A 330 75.40 -44.21 9.99
C TYR A 330 73.97 -44.75 9.98
N GLY A 331 73.25 -44.52 11.09
CA GLY A 331 71.83 -44.78 11.19
C GLY A 331 71.05 -43.86 10.24
N SER A 332 70.92 -44.31 8.99
CA SER A 332 70.11 -43.66 7.96
C SER A 332 68.62 -43.94 8.18
N GLU A 333 68.09 -43.48 9.31
CA GLU A 333 66.66 -43.39 9.59
C GLU A 333 66.20 -41.93 9.57
N PHE A 334 66.51 -41.24 8.46
CA PHE A 334 65.71 -40.08 8.07
C PHE A 334 64.46 -40.63 7.38
N ASP A 335 63.49 -41.04 8.20
CA ASP A 335 62.19 -41.56 7.76
C ASP A 335 61.42 -40.40 7.12
N PHE A 336 61.71 -40.15 5.83
CA PHE A 336 60.82 -39.43 4.92
C PHE A 336 59.57 -40.29 4.76
N ARG A 337 58.72 -40.26 5.79
CA ARG A 337 57.28 -40.37 5.62
C ARG A 337 56.87 -39.17 4.78
N SER A 338 57.01 -39.35 3.47
CA SER A 338 56.06 -38.80 2.52
C SER A 338 54.68 -39.26 2.99
N GLU A 339 54.06 -38.44 3.83
CA GLU A 339 52.62 -38.41 3.90
C GLU A 339 52.18 -38.19 2.46
N ASN A 340 51.70 -39.26 1.83
CA ASN A 340 50.82 -39.15 0.70
C ASN A 340 49.60 -38.39 1.21
N LEU A 341 49.70 -37.06 1.18
CA LEU A 341 48.58 -36.24 0.79
C LEU A 341 48.19 -36.72 -0.60
N GLU A 342 47.39 -37.79 -0.63
CA GLU A 342 46.28 -37.87 -1.54
C GLU A 342 45.46 -36.59 -1.30
N VAL A 343 45.89 -35.51 -1.95
CA VAL A 343 44.99 -34.45 -2.37
C VAL A 343 44.06 -35.12 -3.37
N ARG A 344 43.14 -35.90 -2.82
CA ARG A 344 41.99 -36.45 -3.51
C ARG A 344 41.20 -35.22 -3.90
N SER A 345 41.48 -34.74 -5.10
CA SER A 345 40.84 -33.59 -5.69
C SER A 345 39.39 -33.95 -5.96
N GLN A 346 38.60 -33.91 -4.89
CA GLN A 346 37.16 -33.71 -4.94
C GLN A 346 36.91 -32.26 -5.35
N TYR A 347 37.44 -31.88 -6.52
CA TYR A 347 36.64 -31.09 -7.43
C TYR A 347 35.49 -32.01 -7.80
N SER A 348 34.40 -31.88 -7.04
CA SER A 348 33.10 -32.07 -7.65
C SER A 348 33.12 -31.27 -8.94
N GLU A 349 32.80 -31.94 -10.04
CA GLU A 349 32.24 -31.25 -11.19
C GLU A 349 30.96 -30.59 -10.66
N ASP A 350 31.08 -29.34 -10.23
CA ASP A 350 29.91 -28.51 -9.96
C ASP A 350 29.09 -28.53 -11.25
N PRO A 351 27.79 -28.88 -11.20
CA PRO A 351 26.98 -28.94 -12.39
C PRO A 351 27.02 -27.58 -13.05
N GLU A 352 27.45 -27.56 -14.32
CA GLU A 352 27.69 -26.35 -15.10
C GLU A 352 26.56 -25.35 -14.89
N ASP A 353 26.93 -24.14 -14.48
CA ASP A 353 25.99 -23.08 -14.13
C ASP A 353 25.09 -22.83 -15.35
N PRO A 354 23.78 -23.13 -15.30
CA PRO A 354 22.93 -23.17 -16.48
C PRO A 354 22.69 -21.80 -17.11
N GLU A 355 23.24 -20.73 -16.54
CA GLU A 355 23.23 -19.38 -17.08
C GLU A 355 24.29 -19.13 -18.18
N ASP A 356 25.31 -20.00 -18.31
CA ASP A 356 26.34 -19.95 -19.37
C ASP A 356 26.07 -20.93 -20.54
N GLN A 357 24.83 -21.39 -20.70
CA GLN A 357 24.41 -22.04 -21.94
C GLN A 357 24.41 -21.01 -23.08
N VAL A 358 25.46 -21.06 -23.91
CA VAL A 358 25.52 -20.38 -25.20
C VAL A 358 24.35 -20.89 -26.04
N LEU A 359 23.27 -20.10 -26.07
CA LEU A 359 22.10 -20.34 -26.92
C LEU A 359 22.57 -20.62 -28.34
N ASP A 360 22.08 -21.69 -28.95
CA ASP A 360 22.44 -21.99 -30.33
C ASP A 360 21.93 -20.88 -31.27
N ASP A 361 22.59 -20.76 -32.43
CA ASP A 361 22.28 -19.69 -33.39
C ASP A 361 20.81 -19.73 -33.86
N ASP A 362 20.17 -20.91 -33.82
CA ASP A 362 18.77 -21.13 -34.17
C ASP A 362 17.80 -20.61 -33.07
N GLU A 363 18.08 -20.87 -31.79
CA GLU A 363 17.29 -20.35 -30.67
C GLU A 363 17.47 -18.83 -30.53
N MET A 364 18.68 -18.32 -30.77
CA MET A 364 18.91 -16.88 -30.83
C MET A 364 18.19 -16.22 -32.02
N ALA A 365 18.19 -16.85 -33.20
CA ALA A 365 17.40 -16.38 -34.34
C ALA A 365 15.88 -16.42 -34.06
N ALA A 366 15.39 -17.44 -33.37
CA ALA A 366 13.98 -17.54 -32.96
C ALA A 366 13.58 -16.43 -31.97
N LEU A 367 14.49 -16.03 -31.07
CA LEU A 367 14.28 -14.87 -30.18
C LEU A 367 14.21 -13.55 -30.96
N TYR A 368 15.10 -13.32 -31.93
CA TYR A 368 15.03 -12.12 -32.79
C TYR A 368 13.73 -12.05 -33.60
N ALA A 369 13.33 -13.16 -34.26
CA ALA A 369 12.06 -13.22 -35.00
C ALA A 369 10.82 -12.99 -34.10
N ARG A 370 10.90 -13.40 -32.83
CA ARG A 370 9.85 -13.14 -31.84
C ARG A 370 9.82 -11.68 -31.38
N ALA A 371 10.97 -11.03 -31.26
CA ALA A 371 11.09 -9.61 -30.92
C ALA A 371 10.52 -8.72 -32.05
N GLU A 372 10.94 -8.95 -33.30
CA GLU A 372 10.43 -8.26 -34.49
C GLU A 372 8.91 -8.39 -34.62
N LYS A 373 8.35 -9.59 -34.34
CA LYS A 373 6.91 -9.82 -34.34
C LYS A 373 6.16 -9.08 -33.22
N LEU A 374 6.82 -8.76 -32.10
CA LEU A 374 6.23 -7.93 -31.04
C LEU A 374 6.29 -6.44 -31.38
N GLU A 375 7.39 -5.98 -31.97
CA GLU A 375 7.56 -4.60 -32.43
C GLU A 375 6.53 -4.23 -33.51
N ASN A 376 6.35 -5.10 -34.51
CA ASN A 376 5.29 -4.96 -35.52
C ASN A 376 3.87 -4.92 -34.92
N ARG A 377 3.61 -5.61 -33.80
CA ARG A 377 2.32 -5.53 -33.09
C ARG A 377 2.16 -4.24 -32.30
N LEU A 378 3.24 -3.70 -31.74
CA LEU A 378 3.23 -2.44 -31.01
C LEU A 378 3.03 -1.25 -31.96
N SER A 379 3.70 -1.23 -33.11
CA SER A 379 3.47 -0.21 -34.16
C SER A 379 1.99 -0.15 -34.54
N LYS A 380 1.39 -1.31 -34.84
CA LYS A 380 -0.01 -1.38 -35.25
C LYS A 380 -1.00 -0.85 -34.20
N ILE A 381 -0.77 -1.12 -32.91
CA ILE A 381 -1.60 -0.57 -31.83
C ILE A 381 -1.51 0.97 -31.80
N HIS A 382 -0.33 1.53 -32.09
CA HIS A 382 -0.14 2.99 -32.11
C HIS A 382 -0.87 3.67 -33.27
N ASP A 383 -0.91 3.01 -34.44
CA ASP A 383 -1.66 3.48 -35.61
C ASP A 383 -3.19 3.39 -35.37
N ASP A 384 -3.67 2.30 -34.76
CA ASP A 384 -5.08 2.10 -34.42
C ASP A 384 -5.58 3.16 -33.39
N ASP A 385 -4.78 3.48 -32.36
CA ASP A 385 -5.09 4.55 -31.37
C ASP A 385 -5.09 5.96 -31.99
N ALA A 386 -4.25 6.20 -33.01
CA ALA A 386 -4.24 7.47 -33.72
C ALA A 386 -5.51 7.67 -34.58
N SER A 387 -6.04 6.60 -35.18
CA SER A 387 -7.25 6.65 -36.00
C SER A 387 -8.54 6.95 -35.21
N ILE A 388 -8.58 6.66 -33.90
CA ILE A 388 -9.79 6.86 -33.08
C ILE A 388 -9.97 8.34 -32.69
N ARG A 389 -8.94 9.18 -32.84
CA ARG A 389 -8.91 10.56 -32.31
C ARG A 389 -9.33 11.66 -33.28
N THR A 390 -9.62 11.37 -34.54
CA THR A 390 -9.88 12.39 -35.58
C THR A 390 -11.36 12.70 -35.85
N ASP A 391 -12.28 11.82 -35.44
CA ASP A 391 -13.63 11.81 -36.05
C ASP A 391 -14.70 12.57 -35.25
N ASP A 392 -14.40 13.08 -34.04
CA ASP A 392 -15.40 13.60 -33.09
C ASP A 392 -15.27 15.10 -32.78
N VAL A 393 -14.81 15.90 -33.75
CA VAL A 393 -14.71 17.38 -33.65
C VAL A 393 -15.29 18.06 -34.89
N SER A 394 -16.60 17.88 -35.12
CA SER A 394 -17.39 18.77 -35.98
C SER A 394 -18.29 19.65 -35.12
N TYR A 395 -17.81 20.86 -34.80
CA TYR A 395 -18.62 21.90 -34.18
C TYR A 395 -19.52 22.55 -35.23
N GLU A 396 -20.83 22.41 -35.08
CA GLU A 396 -21.80 23.29 -35.75
C GLU A 396 -21.64 24.73 -35.21
N TYR A 397 -21.79 25.70 -36.11
CA TYR A 397 -21.70 27.16 -35.88
C TYR A 397 -22.86 27.87 -36.58
#